data_AF-A0A4Q2KAC7-F1
#
_entry.id   AF-A0A4Q2KAC7-F1
#
_cell.length_a   1.000
_cell.length_b   1.000
_cell.length_c   1.000
_cell.angle_alpha   90.00
_cell.angle_beta   90.00
_cell.angle_gamma   90.00
#
_symmetry.space_group_name_H-M   'P 1'
#
loop_
_entity.id
_entity.type
_entity.pdbx_description
1 polymer ?
#
loop_
_entity_poly.entity_id
_entity_poly.type
_entity_poly.pdbx_seq_one_letter_code
_entity_poly.pdbx_strand_id
1 'polypeptide(L)'
;MGWFANNGEDEVCISDEKGVSLSPYSKTDSITVYAKWDFNYIYSETDIDIIIIEYIGAEKEVIVPDFINEKPVTEIADYAFEENDYIEIVALQNNLTFIGEFAFNGCSNLTEIFLGKSVRNIRYCAFYNCVNLDKVYYNNYFENWFNLSFSNEYSNPIYYSENLYVLDDYGNYMSAIGGYVSVTKVNNYAFINCKTLEEVYFHNKVTVGIYAFSGCDNLTIHYLAEH
;
A
#
# COMPACT_ATOMS: atom_id res chain seq x y z
N MET A 1 -18.65 22.78 0.78
CA MET A 1 -19.51 23.01 1.98
C MET A 1 -19.24 21.82 2.89
N GLY A 2 -18.99 21.88 4.19
CA GLY A 2 -18.87 22.91 5.20
C GLY A 2 -18.64 22.13 6.51
N TRP A 3 -17.78 22.63 7.38
CA TRP A 3 -17.26 21.93 8.55
C TRP A 3 -18.07 22.20 9.82
N PHE A 4 -18.08 21.26 10.77
CA PHE A 4 -18.55 21.53 12.13
C PHE A 4 -17.59 20.96 13.17
N ALA A 5 -17.32 21.75 14.21
CA ALA A 5 -16.79 21.31 15.49
C ALA A 5 -17.68 21.93 16.58
N ASN A 6 -18.11 21.15 17.57
CA ASN A 6 -18.70 21.70 18.78
C ASN A 6 -17.65 21.69 19.89
N ASN A 7 -17.41 22.86 20.47
CA ASN A 7 -16.62 22.98 21.70
C ASN A 7 -17.54 22.63 22.88
N GLY A 8 -17.33 21.46 23.46
CA GLY A 8 -17.89 21.11 24.78
C GLY A 8 -19.19 20.31 24.72
N GLU A 9 -19.06 19.06 25.18
CA GLU A 9 -20.09 18.14 25.65
C GLU A 9 -21.12 17.63 24.60
N ASP A 10 -21.20 16.30 24.56
CA ASP A 10 -22.06 15.40 23.78
C ASP A 10 -21.75 15.21 22.28
N GLU A 11 -21.36 13.96 21.99
CA GLU A 11 -21.04 13.30 20.72
C GLU A 11 -21.49 14.02 19.43
N VAL A 12 -20.51 14.49 18.65
CA VAL A 12 -20.73 14.94 17.28
C VAL A 12 -20.63 13.72 16.36
N CYS A 13 -21.77 13.23 15.88
CA CYS A 13 -21.82 12.26 14.78
C CYS A 13 -21.50 12.99 13.48
N ILE A 14 -20.35 12.72 12.87
CA ILE A 14 -20.02 13.20 11.53
C ILE A 14 -20.75 12.26 10.57
N SER A 15 -21.83 12.69 9.91
CA SER A 15 -22.46 11.86 8.88
C SER A 15 -21.93 12.22 7.49
N ASP A 16 -21.64 11.23 6.65
CA ASP A 16 -21.41 11.46 5.21
C ASP A 16 -22.64 12.10 4.53
N GLU A 17 -22.55 12.46 3.24
CA GLU A 17 -23.69 12.97 2.46
C GLU A 17 -24.88 11.98 2.37
N LYS A 18 -24.69 10.71 2.77
CA LYS A 18 -25.71 9.65 2.83
C LYS A 18 -26.26 9.39 4.23
N GLY A 19 -25.80 10.10 5.27
CA GLY A 19 -26.28 9.98 6.65
C GLY A 19 -25.55 8.93 7.51
N VAL A 20 -24.41 8.39 7.08
CA VAL A 20 -23.63 7.37 7.79
C VAL A 20 -22.68 8.02 8.80
N SER A 21 -22.84 7.72 10.08
CA SER A 21 -21.98 8.22 11.16
C SER A 21 -20.56 7.67 11.05
N LEU A 22 -19.59 8.54 10.80
CA LEU A 22 -18.16 8.27 10.80
C LEU A 22 -17.63 8.35 12.24
N SER A 23 -16.99 7.28 12.70
CA SER A 23 -16.23 7.30 13.95
C SER A 23 -14.93 8.11 13.75
N PRO A 24 -14.53 8.97 14.70
CA PRO A 24 -13.24 9.66 14.60
C PRO A 24 -12.09 8.64 14.57
N TYR A 25 -11.15 8.81 13.63
CA TYR A 25 -9.91 8.04 13.59
C TYR A 25 -9.04 8.41 14.80
N SER A 26 -8.96 7.54 15.80
CA SER A 26 -8.20 7.80 17.03
C SER A 26 -6.78 7.24 16.94
N LYS A 27 -5.80 8.10 16.68
CA LYS A 27 -4.38 7.83 16.97
C LYS A 27 -4.02 8.67 18.21
N THR A 28 -3.78 8.02 19.35
CA THR A 28 -3.30 8.65 20.60
C THR A 28 -1.95 9.35 20.33
N ASP A 29 -1.63 10.58 20.73
CA ASP A 29 -2.27 11.60 21.56
C ASP A 29 -2.39 12.92 20.77
N SER A 30 -3.50 13.63 20.96
CA SER A 30 -3.81 14.97 20.42
C SER A 30 -3.97 15.12 18.90
N ILE A 31 -4.88 14.35 18.29
CA ILE A 31 -5.41 14.66 16.95
C ILE A 31 -6.92 14.89 17.07
N THR A 32 -7.35 16.11 16.83
CA THR A 32 -8.76 16.42 16.54
C THR A 32 -8.97 16.19 15.04
N VAL A 33 -9.74 15.16 14.70
CA VAL A 33 -9.98 14.76 13.30
C VAL A 33 -10.96 15.72 12.64
N TYR A 34 -10.58 16.09 11.44
CA TYR A 34 -11.22 17.11 10.64
C TYR A 34 -11.45 16.50 9.25
N ALA A 35 -12.57 15.80 9.06
CA ALA A 35 -12.95 15.20 7.78
C ALA A 35 -13.17 16.28 6.70
N LYS A 36 -12.23 16.35 5.76
CA LYS A 36 -12.33 17.20 4.56
C LYS A 36 -12.71 16.35 3.36
N TRP A 37 -13.49 16.94 2.47
CA TRP A 37 -13.92 16.35 1.22
C TRP A 37 -13.25 17.10 0.09
N ASP A 38 -12.29 16.44 -0.54
CA ASP A 38 -11.69 16.89 -1.78
C ASP A 38 -11.35 15.65 -2.60
N PHE A 39 -11.53 15.70 -3.92
CA PHE A 39 -11.19 14.59 -4.83
C PHE A 39 -11.75 13.20 -4.43
N ASN A 40 -12.99 13.13 -3.93
CA ASN A 40 -13.64 11.88 -3.46
C ASN A 40 -12.95 11.18 -2.27
N TYR A 41 -12.13 11.89 -1.49
CA TYR A 41 -11.55 11.37 -0.26
C TYR A 41 -12.13 12.06 0.97
N ILE A 42 -12.35 11.26 2.02
CA ILE A 42 -12.44 11.72 3.39
C ILE A 42 -11.06 11.54 4.01
N TYR A 43 -10.49 12.60 4.57
CA TYR A 43 -9.14 12.57 5.12
C TYR A 43 -9.01 13.31 6.45
N SER A 44 -7.99 12.93 7.22
CA SER A 44 -7.53 13.63 8.41
C SER A 44 -6.30 14.47 8.04
N GLU A 45 -6.29 15.73 8.46
CA GLU A 45 -5.17 16.64 8.27
C GLU A 45 -4.50 16.91 9.62
N THR A 46 -3.21 16.55 9.74
CA THR A 46 -2.38 16.85 10.92
C THR A 46 -1.54 18.10 10.67
N ASP A 47 -0.69 18.49 11.62
CA ASP A 47 0.25 19.59 11.41
C ASP A 47 1.29 19.29 10.31
N ILE A 48 1.58 18.02 10.03
CA ILE A 48 2.68 17.61 9.16
C ILE A 48 2.26 16.85 7.90
N ASP A 49 1.08 16.23 7.89
CA ASP A 49 0.66 15.31 6.84
C ASP A 49 -0.86 15.16 6.70
N ILE A 50 -1.23 14.33 5.72
CA ILE A 50 -2.60 13.92 5.40
C ILE A 50 -2.70 12.41 5.48
N ILE A 51 -3.77 11.94 6.12
CA ILE A 51 -4.14 10.53 6.22
C ILE A 51 -5.47 10.33 5.50
N ILE A 52 -5.50 9.49 4.46
CA ILE A 52 -6.75 9.13 3.77
C ILE A 52 -7.52 8.18 4.67
N ILE A 53 -8.70 8.60 5.12
CA ILE A 53 -9.57 7.82 6.01
C ILE A 53 -10.54 6.96 5.21
N GLU A 54 -11.09 7.51 4.12
CA GLU A 54 -12.05 6.80 3.28
C GLU A 54 -12.00 7.36 1.86
N TYR A 55 -12.20 6.50 0.87
CA TYR A 55 -12.45 6.87 -0.51
C TYR A 55 -13.90 6.55 -0.86
N ILE A 56 -14.64 7.59 -1.23
CA ILE A 56 -16.08 7.56 -1.49
C ILE A 56 -16.42 7.65 -2.98
N GLY A 57 -15.40 7.64 -3.84
CA GLY A 57 -15.54 7.74 -5.29
C GLY A 57 -16.00 6.43 -5.94
N ALA A 58 -16.36 6.54 -7.21
CA ALA A 58 -16.79 5.43 -8.05
C ALA A 58 -15.98 5.39 -9.36
N GLU A 59 -14.81 6.04 -9.39
CA GLU A 59 -13.90 5.99 -10.52
C GLU A 59 -13.25 4.61 -10.62
N LYS A 60 -13.05 4.15 -11.85
CA LYS A 60 -12.32 2.90 -12.12
C LYS A 60 -10.80 3.07 -11.95
N GLU A 61 -10.31 4.27 -12.26
CA GLU A 61 -8.89 4.60 -12.16
C GLU A 61 -8.73 5.67 -11.09
N VAL A 62 -7.96 5.36 -10.06
CA VAL A 62 -7.78 6.23 -8.90
C VAL A 62 -6.30 6.55 -8.72
N ILE A 63 -6.00 7.84 -8.65
CA ILE A 63 -4.67 8.34 -8.31
C ILE A 63 -4.76 8.97 -6.93
N VAL A 64 -4.22 8.30 -5.91
CA VAL A 64 -4.13 8.87 -4.57
C VAL A 64 -3.14 10.03 -4.61
N PRO A 65 -3.55 11.28 -4.34
CA PRO A 65 -2.70 12.44 -4.58
C PRO A 65 -1.46 12.45 -3.69
N ASP A 66 -0.35 12.99 -4.20
CA ASP A 66 0.89 13.16 -3.42
C ASP A 66 0.73 14.22 -2.31
N PHE A 67 -0.12 15.21 -2.55
CA PHE A 67 -0.38 16.33 -1.65
C PHE A 67 -1.86 16.68 -1.62
N ILE A 68 -2.37 17.02 -0.44
CA ILE A 68 -3.65 17.69 -0.26
C ILE A 68 -3.39 18.92 0.63
N ASN A 69 -3.85 20.10 0.21
CA ASN A 69 -3.59 21.38 0.92
C ASN A 69 -2.10 21.62 1.23
N GLU A 70 -1.21 21.36 0.26
CA GLU A 70 0.25 21.50 0.40
C GLU A 70 0.89 20.57 1.44
N LYS A 71 0.12 19.66 2.05
CA LYS A 71 0.61 18.65 2.99
C LYS A 71 0.74 17.30 2.29
N PRO A 72 1.80 16.52 2.55
CA PRO A 72 2.00 15.22 1.93
C PRO A 72 0.95 14.22 2.39
N VAL A 73 0.45 13.38 1.48
CA VAL A 73 -0.35 12.20 1.83
C VAL A 73 0.60 11.07 2.19
N THR A 74 0.59 10.66 3.46
CA THR A 74 1.59 9.75 4.04
C THR A 74 1.02 8.40 4.45
N GLU A 75 -0.29 8.31 4.66
CA GLU A 75 -0.96 7.12 5.18
C GLU A 75 -2.34 6.92 4.52
N ILE A 76 -2.62 5.66 4.16
CA ILE A 76 -3.97 5.16 3.91
C ILE A 76 -4.39 4.46 5.19
N ALA A 77 -5.47 4.94 5.81
CA ALA A 77 -5.95 4.40 7.06
C ALA A 77 -6.54 2.99 6.89
N ASP A 78 -6.85 2.39 8.03
CA ASP A 78 -7.54 1.11 8.08
C ASP A 78 -8.89 1.24 7.35
N TYR A 79 -9.24 0.23 6.54
CA TYR A 79 -10.50 0.14 5.77
C TYR A 79 -10.78 1.25 4.72
N ALA A 80 -9.81 2.12 4.41
CA ALA A 80 -10.09 3.33 3.63
C ALA A 80 -10.66 3.10 2.21
N PHE A 81 -10.39 1.96 1.58
CA PHE A 81 -10.95 1.53 0.29
C PHE A 81 -11.67 0.19 0.41
N GLU A 82 -12.04 -0.26 1.61
CA GLU A 82 -12.67 -1.57 1.80
C GLU A 82 -13.94 -1.74 0.95
N GLU A 83 -14.09 -2.92 0.35
CA GLU A 83 -15.23 -3.33 -0.48
C GLU A 83 -15.56 -2.34 -1.61
N ASN A 84 -14.56 -1.63 -2.14
CA ASN A 84 -14.77 -0.78 -3.30
C ASN A 84 -14.94 -1.62 -4.58
N ASP A 85 -16.19 -1.75 -5.03
CA ASP A 85 -16.58 -2.49 -6.23
C ASP A 85 -16.33 -1.73 -7.55
N TYR A 86 -15.79 -0.51 -7.53
CA TYR A 86 -15.59 0.29 -8.75
C TYR A 86 -14.14 0.32 -9.22
N ILE A 87 -13.19 0.39 -8.29
CA ILE A 87 -11.78 0.56 -8.64
C ILE A 87 -11.24 -0.65 -9.39
N GLU A 88 -10.61 -0.39 -10.52
CA GLU A 88 -9.90 -1.35 -11.35
C GLU A 88 -8.39 -1.09 -11.31
N ILE A 89 -7.98 0.17 -11.14
CA ILE A 89 -6.59 0.61 -11.11
C ILE A 89 -6.38 1.63 -9.98
N VAL A 90 -5.36 1.41 -9.16
CA VAL A 90 -4.96 2.35 -8.09
C VAL A 90 -3.50 2.74 -8.22
N ALA A 91 -3.21 4.04 -8.26
CA ALA A 91 -1.86 4.57 -8.19
C ALA A 91 -1.60 5.25 -6.84
N LEU A 92 -0.73 4.64 -6.03
CA LEU A 92 -0.26 5.16 -4.75
C LEU A 92 1.01 5.97 -4.97
N GLN A 93 0.95 7.25 -4.67
CA GLN A 93 2.03 8.17 -5.01
C GLN A 93 3.20 8.13 -4.02
N ASN A 94 4.16 9.02 -4.25
CA ASN A 94 5.53 8.92 -3.76
C ASN A 94 5.71 9.28 -2.29
N ASN A 95 4.77 9.99 -1.67
CA ASN A 95 4.85 10.35 -0.25
C ASN A 95 4.24 9.29 0.69
N LEU A 96 3.49 8.34 0.15
CA LEU A 96 2.80 7.34 0.94
C LEU A 96 3.78 6.36 1.58
N THR A 97 3.72 6.20 2.90
CA THR A 97 4.63 5.35 3.69
C THR A 97 3.92 4.18 4.37
N PHE A 98 2.64 4.34 4.71
CA PHE A 98 1.83 3.36 5.44
C PHE A 98 0.53 3.02 4.69
N ILE A 99 0.19 1.73 4.62
CA ILE A 99 -1.10 1.21 4.19
C ILE A 99 -1.73 0.45 5.36
N GLY A 100 -2.93 0.88 5.75
CA GLY A 100 -3.68 0.42 6.91
C GLY A 100 -4.15 -1.03 6.83
N GLU A 101 -4.67 -1.52 7.95
CA GLU A 101 -5.30 -2.84 8.05
C GLU A 101 -6.54 -2.86 7.17
N PHE A 102 -6.68 -3.93 6.37
CA PHE A 102 -7.81 -4.09 5.45
C PHE A 102 -8.05 -2.90 4.48
N ALA A 103 -7.04 -2.05 4.24
CA ALA A 103 -7.20 -0.81 3.49
C ALA A 103 -7.84 -1.01 2.10
N PHE A 104 -7.54 -2.10 1.41
CA PHE A 104 -8.13 -2.49 0.11
C PHE A 104 -8.84 -3.86 0.21
N ASN A 105 -9.26 -4.26 1.41
CA ASN A 105 -9.96 -5.54 1.58
C ASN A 105 -11.19 -5.61 0.68
N GLY A 106 -11.37 -6.71 -0.05
CA GLY A 106 -12.56 -6.92 -0.87
C GLY A 106 -12.66 -6.02 -2.11
N CYS A 107 -11.61 -5.29 -2.50
CA CYS A 107 -11.52 -4.58 -3.78
C CYS A 107 -11.44 -5.58 -4.95
N SER A 108 -12.52 -6.30 -5.19
CA SER A 108 -12.52 -7.49 -6.04
C SER A 108 -12.36 -7.18 -7.52
N ASN A 109 -12.63 -5.93 -7.94
CA ASN A 109 -12.40 -5.47 -9.32
C ASN A 109 -11.01 -4.86 -9.54
N LEU A 110 -10.20 -4.68 -8.49
CA LEU A 110 -8.85 -4.15 -8.61
C LEU A 110 -7.97 -5.12 -9.41
N THR A 111 -7.49 -4.67 -10.56
CA THR A 111 -6.63 -5.45 -11.48
C THR A 111 -5.19 -4.98 -11.48
N GLU A 112 -4.94 -3.69 -11.21
CA GLU A 112 -3.59 -3.13 -11.22
C GLU A 112 -3.39 -2.18 -10.03
N ILE A 113 -2.22 -2.29 -9.39
CA ILE A 113 -1.80 -1.32 -8.36
C ILE A 113 -0.37 -0.85 -8.59
N PHE A 114 -0.17 0.47 -8.47
CA PHE A 114 1.15 1.10 -8.51
C PHE A 114 1.52 1.54 -7.10
N LEU A 115 2.58 0.94 -6.54
CA LEU A 115 3.15 1.29 -5.25
C LEU A 115 4.26 2.34 -5.42
N GLY A 116 4.07 3.48 -4.79
CA GLY A 116 5.02 4.58 -4.79
C GLY A 116 6.31 4.27 -4.01
N LYS A 117 7.34 5.08 -4.29
CA LYS A 117 8.71 4.86 -3.81
C LYS A 117 8.89 4.86 -2.28
N SER A 118 7.97 5.46 -1.53
CA SER A 118 8.10 5.61 -0.08
C SER A 118 7.31 4.57 0.72
N VAL A 119 6.54 3.69 0.09
CA VAL A 119 5.77 2.66 0.81
C VAL A 119 6.75 1.77 1.58
N ARG A 120 6.51 1.55 2.87
CA ARG A 120 7.36 0.71 3.73
C ARG A 120 6.58 -0.31 4.55
N ASN A 121 5.40 0.07 5.05
CA ASN A 121 4.63 -0.76 5.97
C ASN A 121 3.22 -0.99 5.42
N ILE A 122 2.87 -2.27 5.27
CA ILE A 122 1.57 -2.69 4.75
C ILE A 122 0.98 -3.64 5.79
N ARG A 123 -0.10 -3.17 6.42
CA ARG A 123 -0.64 -3.79 7.62
C ARG A 123 -1.54 -4.98 7.30
N TYR A 124 -2.04 -5.62 8.36
CA TYR A 124 -2.75 -6.88 8.32
C TYR A 124 -3.85 -6.89 7.26
N CYS A 125 -3.82 -7.89 6.36
CA CYS A 125 -4.86 -8.11 5.35
C CYS A 125 -5.18 -6.90 4.44
N ALA A 126 -4.24 -5.97 4.24
CA ALA A 126 -4.47 -4.78 3.43
C ALA A 126 -5.00 -5.08 2.02
N PHE A 127 -4.65 -6.21 1.41
CA PHE A 127 -5.11 -6.64 0.08
C PHE A 127 -5.88 -7.97 0.11
N TYR A 128 -6.49 -8.31 1.25
CA TYR A 128 -7.32 -9.51 1.34
C TYR A 128 -8.49 -9.45 0.34
N ASN A 129 -8.83 -10.57 -0.31
CA ASN A 129 -9.88 -10.65 -1.32
C ASN A 129 -9.75 -9.72 -2.54
N CYS A 130 -8.57 -9.16 -2.83
CA CYS A 130 -8.26 -8.53 -4.12
C CYS A 130 -8.01 -9.59 -5.22
N VAL A 131 -9.01 -10.46 -5.45
CA VAL A 131 -8.82 -11.73 -6.20
C VAL A 131 -8.56 -11.58 -7.70
N ASN A 132 -8.88 -10.42 -8.29
CA ASN A 132 -8.60 -10.13 -9.70
C ASN A 132 -7.33 -9.29 -9.89
N LEU A 133 -6.58 -9.00 -8.82
CA LEU A 133 -5.32 -8.25 -8.93
C LEU A 133 -4.35 -9.07 -9.77
N ASP A 134 -3.91 -8.54 -10.91
CA ASP A 134 -3.07 -9.22 -11.89
C ASP A 134 -1.67 -8.62 -11.96
N LYS A 135 -1.54 -7.31 -11.70
CA LYS A 135 -0.25 -6.61 -11.81
C LYS A 135 0.01 -5.68 -10.64
N VAL A 136 1.19 -5.85 -10.05
CA VAL A 136 1.73 -4.95 -9.04
C VAL A 136 2.96 -4.26 -9.60
N TYR A 137 2.86 -2.94 -9.75
CA TYR A 137 3.96 -2.09 -10.18
C TYR A 137 4.62 -1.47 -8.96
N TYR A 138 5.93 -1.62 -8.84
CA TYR A 138 6.72 -1.02 -7.77
C TYR A 138 7.64 0.06 -8.34
N ASN A 139 7.35 1.31 -8.00
CA ASN A 139 8.11 2.46 -8.47
C ASN A 139 9.26 2.78 -7.52
N ASN A 140 10.21 1.86 -7.40
CA ASN A 140 11.42 2.02 -6.58
C ASN A 140 12.47 0.97 -7.00
N TYR A 141 13.67 1.08 -6.45
CA TYR A 141 14.72 0.08 -6.63
C TYR A 141 14.26 -1.32 -6.17
N PHE A 142 14.54 -2.33 -6.98
CA PHE A 142 14.20 -3.72 -6.70
C PHE A 142 14.67 -4.19 -5.31
N GLU A 143 15.86 -3.79 -4.87
CA GLU A 143 16.40 -4.11 -3.53
C GLU A 143 15.51 -3.62 -2.36
N ASN A 144 14.74 -2.55 -2.57
CA ASN A 144 13.87 -2.01 -1.52
C ASN A 144 12.65 -2.88 -1.26
N TRP A 145 12.21 -3.69 -2.24
CA TRP A 145 11.10 -4.62 -2.06
C TRP A 145 11.39 -5.65 -0.96
N PHE A 146 12.63 -6.14 -0.86
CA PHE A 146 13.08 -7.10 0.16
C PHE A 146 12.82 -6.64 1.59
N ASN A 147 12.75 -5.32 1.79
CA ASN A 147 12.64 -4.67 3.09
C ASN A 147 11.23 -4.15 3.39
N LEU A 148 10.25 -4.33 2.49
CA LEU A 148 8.85 -3.99 2.78
C LEU A 148 8.35 -4.87 3.94
N SER A 149 7.61 -4.25 4.87
CA SER A 149 7.03 -4.92 6.01
C SER A 149 5.59 -5.31 5.70
N PHE A 150 5.37 -6.62 5.51
CA PHE A 150 4.05 -7.22 5.34
C PHE A 150 3.63 -7.89 6.64
N SER A 151 2.51 -7.47 7.23
CA SER A 151 2.03 -8.05 8.50
C SER A 151 1.60 -9.52 8.34
N ASN A 152 1.05 -9.90 7.19
CA ASN A 152 0.78 -11.29 6.79
C ASN A 152 0.87 -11.47 5.27
N GLU A 153 0.58 -12.67 4.78
CA GLU A 153 0.58 -12.98 3.36
C GLU A 153 -0.38 -12.10 2.55
N TYR A 154 -1.56 -11.79 3.10
CA TYR A 154 -2.58 -10.96 2.46
C TYR A 154 -2.31 -9.46 2.55
N SER A 155 -1.28 -9.05 3.31
CA SER A 155 -0.73 -7.69 3.23
C SER A 155 0.05 -7.49 1.94
N ASN A 156 0.54 -8.55 1.29
CA ASN A 156 1.35 -8.40 0.09
C ASN A 156 0.45 -8.40 -1.16
N PRO A 157 0.38 -7.31 -1.95
CA PRO A 157 -0.46 -7.27 -3.14
C PRO A 157 -0.02 -8.29 -4.22
N ILE A 158 1.20 -8.83 -4.14
CA ILE A 158 1.62 -9.89 -5.08
C ILE A 158 1.05 -11.28 -4.73
N TYR A 159 0.37 -11.43 -3.59
CA TYR A 159 -0.16 -12.73 -3.16
C TYR A 159 -1.13 -13.34 -4.17
N TYR A 160 -2.07 -12.53 -4.70
CA TYR A 160 -3.04 -12.94 -5.71
C TYR A 160 -2.54 -12.74 -7.14
N SER A 161 -1.82 -11.63 -7.40
CA SER A 161 -1.35 -11.35 -8.76
C SER A 161 -0.22 -12.24 -9.21
N GLU A 162 0.58 -12.75 -8.28
CA GLU A 162 1.79 -13.53 -8.54
C GLU A 162 2.85 -12.80 -9.39
N ASN A 163 2.55 -11.57 -9.85
CA ASN A 163 3.35 -10.78 -10.77
C ASN A 163 3.75 -9.46 -10.13
N LEU A 164 5.04 -9.35 -9.81
CA LEU A 164 5.68 -8.08 -9.52
C LEU A 164 6.23 -7.49 -10.84
N TYR A 165 6.19 -6.16 -10.97
CA TYR A 165 6.82 -5.37 -12.03
C TYR A 165 7.57 -4.21 -11.38
N VAL A 166 8.90 -4.14 -11.55
CA VAL A 166 9.68 -2.99 -11.06
C VAL A 166 9.81 -1.97 -12.18
N LEU A 167 9.57 -0.70 -11.86
CA LEU A 167 9.71 0.41 -12.81
C LEU A 167 11.08 1.07 -12.66
N ASP A 168 11.68 1.50 -13.78
CA ASP A 168 12.87 2.36 -13.76
C ASP A 168 12.51 3.82 -13.39
N ASP A 169 13.52 4.68 -13.21
CA ASP A 169 13.36 6.10 -12.87
C ASP A 169 12.54 6.90 -13.90
N TYR A 170 12.29 6.33 -15.09
CA TYR A 170 11.50 6.91 -16.17
C TYR A 170 10.10 6.28 -16.29
N GLY A 171 9.75 5.35 -15.39
CA GLY A 171 8.46 4.65 -15.39
C GLY A 171 8.35 3.51 -16.40
N ASN A 172 9.45 3.07 -17.02
CA ASN A 172 9.44 1.93 -17.92
C ASN A 172 9.54 0.60 -17.16
N TYR A 173 8.94 -0.46 -17.72
CA TYR A 173 9.02 -1.81 -17.17
C TYR A 173 10.45 -2.36 -17.24
N MET A 174 10.94 -2.85 -16.11
CA MET A 174 12.12 -3.72 -16.13
C MET A 174 11.71 -5.08 -16.70
N SER A 175 12.32 -5.48 -17.82
CA SER A 175 11.97 -6.71 -18.56
C SER A 175 12.28 -8.01 -17.82
N ALA A 176 13.08 -7.94 -16.76
CA ALA A 176 13.35 -9.04 -15.86
C ALA A 176 13.49 -8.49 -14.44
N ILE A 177 12.94 -9.19 -13.47
CA ILE A 177 13.10 -8.89 -12.06
C ILE A 177 14.08 -9.90 -11.48
N GLY A 178 15.15 -9.40 -10.89
CA GLY A 178 16.24 -10.23 -10.44
C GLY A 178 17.60 -9.57 -10.64
N GLY A 179 18.63 -10.34 -10.35
CA GLY A 179 20.01 -9.89 -10.50
C GLY A 179 20.72 -9.69 -9.16
N TYR A 180 21.74 -8.85 -9.21
CA TYR A 180 22.68 -8.63 -8.12
C TYR A 180 22.09 -7.70 -7.07
N VAL A 181 21.97 -8.20 -5.84
CA VAL A 181 21.40 -7.44 -4.72
C VAL A 181 22.32 -7.42 -3.51
N SER A 182 22.40 -6.27 -2.85
CA SER A 182 23.22 -6.06 -1.66
C SER A 182 22.36 -5.89 -0.41
N VAL A 183 21.52 -6.88 -0.12
CA VAL A 183 20.64 -6.91 1.07
C VAL A 183 21.18 -7.87 2.14
N THR A 184 20.87 -7.60 3.41
CA THR A 184 21.21 -8.49 4.55
C THR A 184 20.01 -9.26 5.07
N LYS A 185 18.80 -8.89 4.65
CA LYS A 185 17.53 -9.48 5.07
C LYS A 185 16.53 -9.53 3.92
N VAL A 186 15.72 -10.58 3.90
CA VAL A 186 14.45 -10.64 3.17
C VAL A 186 13.34 -10.71 4.21
N ASN A 187 12.38 -9.80 4.18
CA ASN A 187 11.28 -9.82 5.14
C ASN A 187 10.31 -10.97 4.88
N ASN A 188 9.48 -11.26 5.89
CA ASN A 188 8.44 -12.28 5.78
C ASN A 188 7.53 -11.96 4.58
N TYR A 189 7.09 -13.00 3.87
CA TYR A 189 6.16 -12.89 2.74
C TYR A 189 6.62 -12.03 1.55
N ALA A 190 7.86 -11.54 1.52
CA ALA A 190 8.30 -10.53 0.55
C ALA A 190 8.00 -10.91 -0.91
N PHE A 191 8.32 -12.13 -1.31
CA PHE A 191 8.08 -12.65 -2.66
C PHE A 191 7.06 -13.78 -2.68
N ILE A 192 6.11 -13.82 -1.74
CA ILE A 192 5.11 -14.89 -1.70
C ILE A 192 4.39 -15.03 -3.06
N ASN A 193 4.28 -16.26 -3.55
CA ASN A 193 3.72 -16.66 -4.83
C ASN A 193 4.34 -16.01 -6.08
N CYS A 194 5.42 -15.23 -5.95
CA CYS A 194 5.98 -14.46 -7.05
C CYS A 194 6.51 -15.37 -8.15
N LYS A 195 5.91 -15.32 -9.35
CA LYS A 195 6.33 -16.08 -10.54
C LYS A 195 7.24 -15.28 -11.46
N THR A 196 7.24 -13.96 -11.34
CA THR A 196 8.09 -13.07 -12.17
C THR A 196 9.53 -12.99 -11.68
N LEU A 197 9.80 -13.40 -10.43
CA LEU A 197 11.15 -13.46 -9.89
C LEU A 197 11.81 -14.80 -10.25
N GLU A 198 12.70 -14.78 -11.23
CA GLU A 198 13.38 -15.99 -11.74
C GLU A 198 14.75 -16.22 -11.11
N GLU A 199 15.51 -15.16 -10.82
CA GLU A 199 16.90 -15.31 -10.36
C GLU A 199 17.36 -14.16 -9.44
N VAL A 200 18.04 -14.50 -8.33
CA VAL A 200 18.62 -13.51 -7.41
C VAL A 200 20.04 -13.90 -7.02
N TYR A 201 20.95 -12.94 -7.09
CA TYR A 201 22.35 -13.08 -6.68
C TYR A 201 22.61 -12.21 -5.44
N PHE A 202 22.73 -12.85 -4.28
CA PHE A 202 23.05 -12.17 -3.03
C PHE A 202 24.58 -12.02 -2.89
N HIS A 203 25.04 -10.77 -2.73
CA HIS A 203 26.46 -10.48 -2.43
C HIS A 203 26.85 -10.88 -1.00
N ASN A 204 25.88 -10.91 -0.08
CA ASN A 204 26.10 -11.17 1.32
C ASN A 204 25.25 -12.37 1.76
N LYS A 205 25.62 -12.98 2.89
CA LYS A 205 24.69 -13.88 3.58
C LYS A 205 23.43 -13.11 3.99
N VAL A 206 22.26 -13.68 3.69
CA VAL A 206 20.96 -13.04 3.91
C VAL A 206 20.13 -13.81 4.91
N THR A 207 19.50 -13.11 5.84
CA THR A 207 18.47 -13.69 6.71
C THR A 207 17.14 -13.69 5.97
N VAL A 208 16.60 -14.88 5.70
CA VAL A 208 15.34 -15.03 4.95
C VAL A 208 14.17 -15.17 5.93
N GLY A 209 13.18 -14.31 5.76
CA GLY A 209 11.95 -14.30 6.55
C GLY A 209 11.04 -15.50 6.28
N ILE A 210 10.07 -15.69 7.15
CA ILE A 210 9.08 -16.76 7.05
C ILE A 210 8.28 -16.57 5.75
N TYR A 211 8.15 -17.65 4.97
CA TYR A 211 7.44 -17.69 3.68
C TYR A 211 7.90 -16.64 2.65
N ALA A 212 9.09 -16.04 2.82
CA ALA A 212 9.57 -14.96 1.96
C ALA A 212 9.63 -15.33 0.47
N PHE A 213 9.83 -16.60 0.14
CA PHE A 213 9.85 -17.13 -1.23
C PHE A 213 8.88 -18.31 -1.43
N SER A 214 7.86 -18.43 -0.56
CA SER A 214 6.87 -19.51 -0.69
C SER A 214 6.14 -19.38 -2.01
N GLY A 215 6.06 -20.45 -2.81
CA GLY A 215 5.38 -20.41 -4.11
C GLY A 215 6.17 -19.73 -5.24
N CYS A 216 7.43 -19.35 -5.03
CA CYS A 216 8.33 -18.90 -6.11
C CYS A 216 8.87 -20.08 -6.93
N ASP A 217 8.03 -20.72 -7.74
CA ASP A 217 8.40 -21.99 -8.39
C ASP A 217 9.50 -21.86 -9.47
N ASN A 218 9.70 -20.65 -10.00
CA ASN A 218 10.72 -20.36 -11.02
C ASN A 218 12.02 -19.80 -10.44
N LEU A 219 12.09 -19.57 -9.13
CA LEU A 219 13.19 -18.85 -8.50
C LEU A 219 14.44 -19.71 -8.29
N THR A 220 15.57 -19.22 -8.79
CA THR A 220 16.90 -19.69 -8.42
C THR A 220 17.64 -18.64 -7.57
N ILE A 221 18.20 -19.06 -6.43
CA ILE A 221 18.96 -18.20 -5.53
C ILE A 221 20.44 -18.56 -5.56
N HIS A 222 21.29 -17.55 -5.78
CA HIS A 222 22.74 -17.64 -5.76
C HIS A 222 23.31 -16.81 -4.61
N TYR A 223 24.31 -17.36 -3.93
CA TYR A 223 25.15 -16.62 -3.00
C TYR A 223 26.54 -16.47 -3.63
N LEU A 224 26.99 -15.24 -3.81
CA LEU A 224 28.32 -14.97 -4.32
C LEU A 224 29.35 -15.30 -3.23
N ALA A 225 30.45 -15.93 -3.62
CA ALA A 225 31.52 -16.27 -2.68
C ALA A 225 32.19 -14.99 -2.16
N GLU A 226 32.38 -14.91 -0.84
CA GLU A 226 33.19 -13.87 -0.21
C GLU A 226 34.65 -14.03 -0.71
N HIS A 227 35.21 -12.99 -1.33
CA HIS A 227 36.63 -12.93 -1.74
C HIS A 227 37.50 -12.37 -0.62
#